data_AF-A0AAW0G1F6-F1
#
_entry.id   AF-A0AAW0G1F6-F1
#
_cell.length_a   1.000
_cell.length_b   1.000
_cell.length_c   1.000
_cell.angle_alpha   90.00
_cell.angle_beta   90.00
_cell.angle_gamma   90.00
#
_symmetry.space_group_name_H-M   'P 1'
#
loop_
_entity.id
_entity.type
_entity.pdbx_description
1 polymer ?
#
loop_
_entity_poly.entity_id
_entity_poly.type
_entity_poly.pdbx_seq_one_letter_code
_entity_poly.pdbx_strand_id
1 'polypeptide(L)'
;MLKVFAENFGSQFGIKSKAPGVASRNPASDPIGRERQDAMQCQNCFRSQFDGAKLHRCSGCKIEFYCSRECQKEAWQGHKVKCKLNQRVALLEPEQRDSHTLLRAFCTKHRPTITVAAACALKLYQSPELSLTHVAQIHVYTRKASKRTETAFYAVEIDITPIDDFPKEMAEELKGQMATARAKCVKVGGEGLLYVLVQCLDTSVANMIGSGFTQETILEEYEENWKEVALKRLNEGIML
;
A
#
# COMPACT_ATOMS: atom_id res chain seq x y z
N MET A 1 19.40 -7.67 1.58
CA MET A 1 18.59 -7.19 2.71
C MET A 1 17.13 -7.64 2.61
N LEU A 2 16.42 -7.36 1.51
CA LEU A 2 15.05 -7.90 1.28
C LEU A 2 14.97 -9.44 1.25
N LYS A 3 16.04 -10.14 0.87
CA LYS A 3 16.13 -11.62 0.93
C LYS A 3 16.20 -12.19 2.36
N VAL A 4 16.83 -11.49 3.30
CA VAL A 4 17.11 -12.04 4.65
C VAL A 4 15.83 -12.11 5.51
N PHE A 5 14.88 -11.19 5.29
CA PHE A 5 13.58 -11.25 5.94
C PHE A 5 12.63 -12.28 5.31
N ALA A 6 12.75 -12.54 4.00
CA ALA A 6 11.90 -13.52 3.31
C ALA A 6 12.18 -14.98 3.74
N GLU A 7 13.40 -15.28 4.18
CA GLU A 7 13.84 -16.65 4.52
C GLU A 7 13.29 -17.16 5.87
N ASN A 8 12.84 -16.28 6.78
CA ASN A 8 12.37 -16.68 8.11
C ASN A 8 10.85 -16.92 8.23
N PHE A 9 10.03 -16.48 7.27
CA PHE A 9 8.56 -16.54 7.39
C PHE A 9 7.89 -17.70 6.63
N GLY A 10 8.59 -18.34 5.70
CA GLY A 10 8.01 -19.33 4.77
C GLY A 10 7.62 -20.68 5.39
N SER A 11 8.06 -20.99 6.62
CA SER A 11 7.83 -22.30 7.25
C SER A 11 6.71 -22.31 8.30
N GLN A 12 6.22 -21.15 8.75
CA GLN A 12 5.31 -21.08 9.90
C GLN A 12 3.83 -20.90 9.52
N PHE A 13 3.53 -20.38 8.32
CA PHE A 13 2.15 -20.09 7.88
C PHE A 13 1.71 -21.06 6.78
N GLY A 14 1.32 -22.27 7.19
CA GLY A 14 0.75 -23.31 6.34
C GLY A 14 -0.65 -22.99 5.79
N ILE A 15 -0.83 -21.87 5.06
CA ILE A 15 -2.12 -21.47 4.51
C ILE A 15 -2.22 -21.91 3.04
N LYS A 16 -2.76 -23.12 2.83
CA LYS A 16 -3.24 -23.57 1.52
C LYS A 16 -4.57 -22.87 1.18
N SER A 17 -4.56 -21.58 0.84
CA SER A 17 -5.78 -20.95 0.30
C SER A 17 -5.99 -21.45 -1.14
N LYS A 18 -6.95 -22.36 -1.33
CA LYS A 18 -7.40 -22.75 -2.68
C LYS A 18 -7.94 -21.49 -3.36
N ALA A 19 -7.36 -21.15 -4.51
CA ALA A 19 -7.81 -20.03 -5.33
C ALA A 19 -9.32 -20.14 -5.61
N PRO A 20 -10.12 -19.08 -5.42
CA PRO A 20 -11.46 -19.03 -5.98
C PRO A 20 -11.42 -19.21 -7.51
N GLY A 21 -12.44 -19.87 -8.06
CA GLY A 21 -12.58 -20.12 -9.49
C GLY A 21 -12.63 -18.83 -10.34
N VAL A 22 -12.07 -18.90 -11.54
CA VAL A 22 -11.46 -17.76 -12.29
C VAL A 22 -12.40 -17.06 -13.29
N ALA A 23 -13.70 -17.38 -13.36
CA ALA A 23 -14.48 -17.01 -14.54
C ALA A 23 -15.00 -15.56 -14.59
N SER A 24 -15.29 -14.90 -13.47
CA SER A 24 -15.91 -13.56 -13.46
C SER A 24 -15.44 -12.70 -12.29
N ARG A 25 -15.48 -11.37 -12.43
CA ARG A 25 -15.15 -10.42 -11.34
C ARG A 25 -16.00 -10.78 -10.12
N ASN A 26 -15.42 -10.69 -8.93
CA ASN A 26 -16.19 -10.95 -7.71
C ASN A 26 -17.39 -9.98 -7.69
N PRO A 27 -18.63 -10.47 -7.51
CA PRO A 27 -19.82 -9.63 -7.52
C PRO A 27 -19.83 -8.56 -6.43
N ALA A 28 -19.04 -8.74 -5.36
CA ALA A 28 -18.86 -7.74 -4.31
C ALA A 28 -17.90 -6.60 -4.69
N SER A 29 -17.30 -6.61 -5.89
CA SER A 29 -16.41 -5.52 -6.31
C SER A 29 -17.18 -4.28 -6.77
N ASP A 30 -16.81 -3.13 -6.22
CA ASP A 30 -17.16 -1.81 -6.73
C ASP A 30 -15.90 -1.01 -7.13
N PRO A 31 -15.33 -1.22 -8.33
CA PRO A 31 -14.08 -0.57 -8.72
C PRO A 31 -14.25 0.90 -9.12
N ILE A 32 -15.43 1.49 -8.97
CA ILE A 32 -15.67 2.92 -9.22
C ILE A 32 -16.25 3.62 -7.98
N GLY A 33 -16.36 2.88 -6.87
CA GLY A 33 -16.91 3.31 -5.60
C GLY A 33 -16.18 4.49 -4.97
N ARG A 34 -16.81 5.03 -3.92
CA ARG A 34 -16.29 6.17 -3.16
C ARG A 34 -14.94 5.82 -2.55
N GLU A 35 -14.82 4.62 -2.00
CA GLU A 35 -13.66 4.12 -1.28
C GLU A 35 -12.43 4.13 -2.19
N ARG A 36 -12.55 3.67 -3.44
CA ARG A 36 -11.48 3.80 -4.43
C ARG A 36 -11.08 5.23 -4.69
N GLN A 37 -12.06 6.10 -4.92
CA GLN A 37 -11.79 7.50 -5.25
C GLN A 37 -11.11 8.21 -4.08
N ASP A 38 -11.51 7.89 -2.86
CA ASP A 38 -10.98 8.49 -1.65
C ASP A 38 -9.57 7.97 -1.30
N ALA A 39 -9.32 6.67 -1.48
CA ALA A 39 -7.98 6.10 -1.30
C ALA A 39 -6.97 6.60 -2.35
N MET A 40 -7.43 7.10 -3.49
CA MET A 40 -6.57 7.68 -4.53
C MET A 40 -6.26 9.14 -4.24
N GLN A 41 -5.15 9.37 -3.52
CA GLN A 41 -4.76 10.69 -3.01
C GLN A 41 -3.50 11.28 -3.63
N CYS A 42 -3.45 12.61 -3.68
CA CYS A 42 -2.22 13.36 -3.94
C CYS A 42 -1.16 13.09 -2.86
N GLN A 43 0.06 12.74 -3.27
CA GLN A 43 1.18 12.47 -2.37
C GLN A 43 1.84 13.73 -1.78
N ASN A 44 1.21 14.90 -1.94
CA ASN A 44 1.66 16.16 -1.32
C ASN A 44 0.58 16.76 -0.41
N CYS A 45 -0.63 16.96 -0.94
CA CYS A 45 -1.72 17.64 -0.24
C CYS A 45 -2.87 16.72 0.18
N PHE A 46 -2.76 15.41 -0.06
CA PHE A 46 -3.72 14.38 0.34
C PHE A 46 -5.15 14.47 -0.20
N ARG A 47 -5.49 15.54 -0.94
CA ARG A 47 -6.75 15.60 -1.70
C ARG A 47 -6.92 14.38 -2.58
N SER A 48 -8.09 13.77 -2.49
CA SER A 48 -8.44 12.53 -3.15
C SER A 48 -9.22 12.78 -4.45
N GLN A 49 -9.44 11.73 -5.24
CA GLN A 49 -10.33 11.83 -6.39
C GLN A 49 -11.79 12.09 -5.96
N PHE A 50 -12.16 11.65 -4.74
CA PHE A 50 -13.47 11.92 -4.15
C PHE A 50 -13.67 13.43 -3.91
N ASP A 51 -12.59 14.15 -3.52
CA ASP A 51 -12.58 15.62 -3.45
C ASP A 51 -12.59 16.32 -4.83
N GLY A 52 -12.74 15.57 -5.93
CA GLY A 52 -12.67 16.08 -7.29
C GLY A 52 -11.25 16.31 -7.81
N ALA A 53 -10.20 15.86 -7.11
CA ALA A 53 -8.83 16.04 -7.57
C ALA A 53 -8.51 15.17 -8.79
N LYS A 54 -8.05 15.81 -9.87
CA LYS A 54 -7.47 15.09 -11.02
C LYS A 54 -6.03 14.72 -10.71
N LEU A 55 -5.75 13.42 -10.59
CA LEU A 55 -4.42 12.93 -10.24
C LEU A 55 -3.57 12.59 -11.47
N HIS A 56 -2.32 13.04 -11.44
CA HIS A 56 -1.31 12.81 -12.46
C HIS A 56 -0.16 12.00 -11.88
N ARG A 57 0.27 10.96 -12.61
CA ARG A 57 1.45 10.19 -12.22
C ARG A 57 2.71 11.02 -12.43
N CYS A 58 3.67 10.90 -11.51
CA CYS A 58 5.03 11.37 -11.73
C CYS A 58 5.58 10.78 -13.04
N SER A 59 6.06 11.63 -13.96
CA SER A 59 6.60 11.17 -15.25
C SER A 59 7.86 10.31 -15.12
N GLY A 60 8.65 10.51 -14.06
CA GLY A 60 9.86 9.75 -13.79
C GLY A 60 9.57 8.34 -13.28
N CYS A 61 8.95 8.23 -12.10
CA CYS A 61 8.71 6.92 -11.48
C CYS A 61 7.40 6.24 -11.89
N LYS A 62 6.43 6.99 -12.43
CA LYS A 62 5.08 6.51 -12.82
C LYS A 62 4.26 5.88 -11.69
N ILE A 63 4.61 6.17 -10.42
CA ILE A 63 4.02 5.53 -9.24
C ILE A 63 3.26 6.54 -8.38
N GLU A 64 3.91 7.62 -7.96
CA GLU A 64 3.25 8.61 -7.12
C GLU A 64 2.33 9.52 -7.93
N PHE A 65 1.24 9.94 -7.29
CA PHE A 65 0.21 10.78 -7.86
C PHE A 65 0.26 12.19 -7.27
N TYR A 66 0.10 13.21 -8.12
CA TYR A 66 -0.03 14.60 -7.72
C TYR A 66 -1.22 15.24 -8.41
N CYS A 67 -1.95 16.11 -7.71
CA CYS A 67 -3.07 16.83 -8.30
C CYS A 67 -2.64 17.99 -9.20
N SER A 68 -1.39 18.46 -9.07
CA SER A 68 -0.84 19.55 -9.89
C SER A 68 0.69 19.49 -9.98
N ARG A 69 1.27 20.28 -10.89
CA ARG A 69 2.74 20.42 -11.02
C ARG A 69 3.36 21.08 -9.79
N GLU A 70 2.62 21.97 -9.14
CA GLU A 70 3.02 22.68 -7.92
C GLU A 70 3.14 21.67 -6.77
N CYS A 71 2.13 20.83 -6.57
CA CYS A 71 2.20 19.75 -5.59
C CYS A 71 3.36 18.78 -5.84
N GLN A 72 3.66 18.47 -7.10
CA GLN A 72 4.83 17.65 -7.44
C GLN A 72 6.15 18.35 -7.10
N LYS A 73 6.27 19.65 -7.38
CA LYS A 73 7.48 20.45 -7.07
C LYS A 73 7.70 20.56 -5.55
N GLU A 74 6.64 20.82 -4.79
CA GLU A 74 6.70 20.90 -3.32
C GLU A 74 7.06 19.57 -2.66
N ALA A 75 6.59 18.46 -3.23
CA ALA A 75 6.95 17.13 -2.76
C ALA A 75 8.36 16.70 -3.20
N TRP A 76 9.02 17.41 -4.13
CA TRP A 76 10.22 16.93 -4.81
C TRP A 76 11.37 16.60 -3.86
N GLN A 77 11.59 17.38 -2.80
CA GLN A 77 12.68 17.12 -1.85
C GLN A 77 12.55 15.74 -1.20
N GLY A 78 11.35 15.38 -0.71
CA GLY A 78 11.09 14.05 -0.16
C GLY A 78 10.89 12.97 -1.23
N HIS A 79 10.36 13.34 -2.40
CA HIS A 79 10.10 12.39 -3.47
C HIS A 79 11.38 11.97 -4.23
N LYS A 80 12.40 12.82 -4.36
CA LYS A 80 13.55 12.61 -5.26
C LYS A 80 14.25 11.27 -5.02
N VAL A 81 14.49 10.92 -3.76
CA VAL A 81 15.14 9.65 -3.38
C VAL A 81 14.25 8.48 -3.75
N LYS A 82 12.98 8.50 -3.30
CA LYS A 82 11.97 7.49 -3.63
C LYS A 82 11.74 7.34 -5.14
N CYS A 83 11.77 8.44 -5.90
CA CYS A 83 11.63 8.46 -7.34
C CYS A 83 12.75 7.68 -8.02
N LYS A 84 14.01 7.92 -7.62
CA LYS A 84 15.18 7.19 -8.12
C LYS A 84 15.11 5.72 -7.74
N LEU A 85 14.78 5.39 -6.49
CA LEU A 85 14.62 3.99 -6.05
C LEU A 85 13.56 3.26 -6.89
N ASN A 86 12.43 3.90 -7.11
CA ASN A 86 11.37 3.35 -7.92
C ASN A 86 11.76 3.13 -9.40
N GLN A 87 12.62 3.99 -9.94
CA GLN A 87 13.17 3.83 -11.30
C GLN A 87 14.16 2.67 -11.41
N ARG A 88 14.83 2.28 -10.31
CA ARG A 88 15.74 1.12 -10.29
C ARG A 88 15.02 -0.21 -10.56
N VAL A 89 13.69 -0.26 -10.52
CA VAL A 89 12.93 -1.43 -10.99
C VAL A 89 13.27 -1.82 -12.43
N ALA A 90 13.67 -0.86 -13.26
CA ALA A 90 14.15 -1.14 -14.62
C ALA A 90 15.45 -1.97 -14.65
N LEU A 91 16.22 -1.99 -13.56
CA LEU A 91 17.47 -2.75 -13.41
C LEU A 91 17.24 -4.18 -12.88
N LEU A 92 16.01 -4.53 -12.50
CA LEU A 92 15.68 -5.88 -12.07
C LEU A 92 15.67 -6.84 -13.25
N GLU A 93 15.95 -8.12 -12.95
CA GLU A 93 15.75 -9.22 -13.88
C GLU A 93 14.32 -9.21 -14.45
N PRO A 94 14.11 -9.61 -15.71
CA PRO A 94 12.80 -9.50 -16.37
C PRO A 94 11.64 -10.06 -15.53
N GLU A 95 11.80 -11.25 -14.95
CA GLU A 95 10.77 -11.87 -14.11
C GLU A 95 10.43 -11.03 -12.86
N GLN A 96 11.46 -10.52 -12.18
CA GLN A 96 11.27 -9.65 -11.00
C GLN A 96 10.64 -8.32 -11.39
N ARG A 97 11.02 -7.75 -12.52
CA ARG A 97 10.45 -6.50 -13.04
C ARG A 97 8.97 -6.64 -13.38
N ASP A 98 8.59 -7.75 -14.01
CA ASP A 98 7.21 -8.06 -14.37
C ASP A 98 6.38 -8.31 -13.11
N SER A 99 6.92 -9.11 -12.18
CA SER A 99 6.30 -9.34 -10.86
C SER A 99 6.11 -8.02 -10.09
N HIS A 100 7.12 -7.14 -10.08
CA HIS A 100 7.02 -5.84 -9.41
C HIS A 100 5.97 -4.93 -10.08
N THR A 101 5.88 -4.95 -11.41
CA THR A 101 4.87 -4.19 -12.16
C THR A 101 3.47 -4.69 -11.86
N LEU A 102 3.30 -6.02 -11.80
CA LEU A 102 2.04 -6.66 -11.44
C LEU A 102 1.67 -6.39 -9.98
N LEU A 103 2.62 -6.43 -9.04
CA LEU A 103 2.40 -6.13 -7.62
C LEU A 103 1.92 -4.69 -7.43
N ARG A 104 2.53 -3.73 -8.13
CA ARG A 104 2.07 -2.33 -8.13
C ARG A 104 0.63 -2.20 -8.61
N ALA A 105 0.29 -2.90 -9.69
CA ALA A 105 -1.06 -2.86 -10.24
C ALA A 105 -2.09 -3.52 -9.31
N PHE A 106 -1.73 -4.65 -8.67
CA PHE A 106 -2.52 -5.29 -7.61
C PHE A 106 -2.76 -4.33 -6.44
N CYS A 107 -1.70 -3.72 -5.91
CA CYS A 107 -1.78 -2.75 -4.82
C CYS A 107 -2.65 -1.54 -5.17
N THR A 108 -2.59 -1.06 -6.42
CA THR A 108 -3.41 0.07 -6.88
C THR A 108 -4.89 -0.30 -6.93
N LYS A 109 -5.23 -1.53 -7.34
CA LYS A 109 -6.62 -2.02 -7.37
C LYS A 109 -7.19 -2.27 -5.98
N HIS A 110 -6.35 -2.67 -5.04
CA HIS A 110 -6.72 -2.99 -3.66
C HIS A 110 -6.44 -1.86 -2.67
N ARG A 111 -6.17 -0.64 -3.16
CA ARG A 111 -5.70 0.47 -2.31
C ARG A 111 -6.63 0.74 -1.11
N PRO A 112 -7.97 0.76 -1.26
CA PRO A 112 -8.86 0.95 -0.10
C PRO A 112 -8.69 -0.15 0.94
N THR A 113 -8.76 -1.43 0.53
CA THR A 113 -8.59 -2.58 1.42
C THR A 113 -7.23 -2.56 2.12
N ILE A 114 -6.16 -2.24 1.41
CA ILE A 114 -4.80 -2.16 1.97
C ILE A 114 -4.70 -1.03 3.00
N THR A 115 -5.23 0.15 2.70
CA THR A 115 -5.19 1.30 3.62
C THR A 115 -5.99 1.03 4.89
N VAL A 116 -7.22 0.51 4.77
CA VAL A 116 -8.08 0.18 5.92
C VAL A 116 -7.44 -0.91 6.79
N ALA A 117 -6.95 -1.99 6.17
CA ALA A 117 -6.29 -3.07 6.90
C ALA A 117 -5.06 -2.59 7.67
N ALA A 118 -4.26 -1.70 7.07
CA ALA A 118 -3.11 -1.11 7.73
C ALA A 118 -3.52 -0.19 8.91
N ALA A 119 -4.54 0.63 8.74
CA ALA A 119 -5.05 1.49 9.80
C ALA A 119 -5.59 0.68 11.00
N CYS A 120 -6.29 -0.42 10.73
CA CYS A 120 -6.77 -1.35 11.75
C CYS A 120 -5.61 -2.08 12.44
N ALA A 121 -4.64 -2.61 11.68
CA ALA A 121 -3.46 -3.30 12.22
C ALA A 121 -2.65 -2.39 13.15
N LEU A 122 -2.48 -1.11 12.77
CA LEU A 122 -1.81 -0.09 13.55
C LEU A 122 -2.68 0.51 14.66
N LYS A 123 -3.97 0.13 14.77
CA LYS A 123 -4.94 0.70 15.73
C LYS A 123 -5.00 2.23 15.71
N LEU A 124 -4.97 2.83 14.51
CA LEU A 124 -4.91 4.29 14.35
C LEU A 124 -6.17 5.02 14.84
N TYR A 125 -7.29 4.32 15.00
CA TYR A 125 -8.50 4.85 15.64
C TYR A 125 -8.34 5.10 17.15
N GLN A 126 -7.38 4.42 17.80
CA GLN A 126 -7.02 4.63 19.21
C GLN A 126 -5.75 5.47 19.35
N SER A 127 -4.74 5.17 18.53
CA SER A 127 -3.40 5.74 18.63
C SER A 127 -2.86 6.17 17.25
N PRO A 128 -3.29 7.33 16.72
CA PRO A 128 -2.83 7.85 15.43
C PRO A 128 -1.29 8.00 15.32
N GLU A 129 -0.60 8.20 16.45
CA GLU A 129 0.86 8.31 16.54
C GLU A 129 1.61 7.03 16.19
N LEU A 130 0.96 5.87 16.21
CA LEU A 130 1.57 4.61 15.76
C LEU A 130 1.98 4.67 14.27
N SER A 131 1.33 5.53 13.48
CA SER A 131 1.69 5.78 12.08
C SER A 131 3.07 6.44 11.92
N LEU A 132 3.68 6.96 13.00
CA LEU A 132 5.00 7.59 13.00
C LEU A 132 6.13 6.66 13.45
N THR A 133 5.78 5.51 14.01
CA THR A 133 6.73 4.58 14.64
C THR A 133 6.70 3.20 14.03
N HIS A 134 5.61 2.85 13.31
CA HIS A 134 5.40 1.53 12.73
C HIS A 134 4.96 1.62 11.27
N VAL A 135 5.24 0.56 10.52
CA VAL A 135 4.79 0.32 9.14
C VAL A 135 3.97 -0.97 9.15
N ALA A 136 2.80 -0.96 8.51
CA ALA A 136 2.05 -2.19 8.31
C ALA A 136 2.71 -3.02 7.20
N GLN A 137 2.81 -4.33 7.36
CA GLN A 137 3.25 -5.22 6.28
C GLN A 137 2.12 -6.14 5.84
N ILE A 138 2.07 -6.40 4.53
CA ILE A 138 1.20 -7.40 3.93
C ILE A 138 2.07 -8.37 3.14
N HIS A 139 2.07 -9.63 3.55
CA HIS A 139 2.83 -10.67 2.89
C HIS A 139 1.96 -11.37 1.87
N VAL A 140 2.47 -11.48 0.64
CA VAL A 140 1.78 -12.10 -0.48
C VAL A 140 2.67 -13.10 -1.20
N TYR A 141 2.05 -14.00 -1.95
CA TYR A 141 2.70 -14.90 -2.90
C TYR A 141 2.08 -14.77 -4.27
N THR A 142 2.82 -15.09 -5.33
CA THR A 142 2.25 -15.09 -6.69
C THR A 142 1.17 -16.17 -6.85
N ARG A 143 0.10 -15.82 -7.54
CA ARG A 143 -0.92 -16.77 -7.99
C ARG A 143 -0.71 -17.07 -9.47
N LYS A 144 0.19 -18.01 -9.80
CA LYS A 144 0.59 -18.35 -11.19
C LYS A 144 -0.57 -18.60 -12.16
N ALA A 145 -1.68 -19.17 -11.68
CA ALA A 145 -2.86 -19.45 -12.50
C ALA A 145 -3.77 -18.23 -12.75
N SER A 146 -3.53 -17.10 -12.08
CA SER A 146 -4.36 -15.91 -12.23
C SER A 146 -4.16 -15.24 -13.58
N LYS A 147 -5.27 -14.91 -14.24
CA LYS A 147 -5.28 -14.09 -15.46
C LYS A 147 -5.63 -12.62 -15.20
N ARG A 148 -5.92 -12.26 -13.95
CA ARG A 148 -6.37 -10.92 -13.57
C ARG A 148 -5.46 -10.31 -12.52
N THR A 149 -5.27 -9.00 -12.62
CA THR A 149 -4.43 -8.23 -11.71
C THR A 149 -4.93 -8.32 -10.27
N GLU A 150 -6.24 -8.20 -10.02
CA GLU A 150 -6.85 -8.19 -8.69
C GLU A 150 -6.74 -9.53 -7.95
N THR A 151 -6.45 -10.62 -8.65
CA THR A 151 -6.23 -11.95 -8.07
C THR A 151 -4.82 -12.49 -8.33
N ALA A 152 -3.91 -11.64 -8.84
CA ALA A 152 -2.55 -12.04 -9.24
C ALA A 152 -1.67 -12.50 -8.06
N PHE A 153 -2.03 -12.11 -6.85
CA PHE A 153 -1.36 -12.51 -5.62
C PHE A 153 -2.40 -13.07 -4.64
N TYR A 154 -1.91 -13.80 -3.64
CA TYR A 154 -2.70 -14.14 -2.46
C TYR A 154 -1.97 -13.66 -1.21
N ALA A 155 -2.67 -12.88 -0.39
CA ALA A 155 -2.21 -12.42 0.90
C ALA A 155 -2.34 -13.52 1.94
N VAL A 156 -1.28 -13.69 2.74
CA VAL A 156 -1.19 -14.72 3.76
C VAL A 156 -1.13 -14.16 5.17
N GLU A 157 -0.62 -12.94 5.33
CA GLU A 157 -0.37 -12.34 6.64
C GLU A 157 -0.44 -10.80 6.56
N ILE A 158 -0.91 -10.19 7.65
CA ILE A 158 -0.92 -8.74 7.84
C ILE A 158 -0.41 -8.49 9.26
N ASP A 159 0.72 -7.80 9.36
CA ASP A 159 1.41 -7.50 10.61
C ASP A 159 1.90 -6.03 10.65
N ILE A 160 2.59 -5.66 11.73
CA ILE A 160 3.21 -4.35 11.89
C ILE A 160 4.68 -4.52 12.24
N THR A 161 5.51 -3.61 11.76
CA THR A 161 6.95 -3.58 12.06
C THR A 161 7.34 -2.20 12.55
N PRO A 162 8.03 -2.08 13.70
CA PRO A 162 8.71 -0.84 14.09
C PRO A 162 9.61 -0.32 12.98
N ILE A 163 9.64 0.99 12.76
CA ILE A 163 10.48 1.60 11.71
C ILE A 163 11.96 1.36 11.98
N ASP A 164 12.36 1.27 13.24
CA ASP A 164 13.74 1.03 13.65
C ASP A 164 14.26 -0.37 13.31
N ASP A 165 13.38 -1.30 12.95
CA ASP A 165 13.77 -2.64 12.48
C ASP A 165 14.11 -2.66 10.98
N PHE A 166 13.83 -1.57 10.25
CA PHE A 166 14.25 -1.41 8.86
C PHE A 166 15.73 -1.00 8.77
N PRO A 167 16.38 -1.22 7.62
CA PRO A 167 17.74 -0.74 7.40
C PRO A 167 17.86 0.75 7.71
N LYS A 168 18.91 1.15 8.44
CA LYS A 168 19.07 2.52 8.98
C LYS A 168 18.74 3.63 7.97
N GLU A 169 19.27 3.55 6.75
CA GLU A 169 19.01 4.54 5.70
C GLU A 169 17.51 4.61 5.31
N MET A 170 16.83 3.47 5.27
CA MET A 170 15.40 3.40 5.00
C MET A 170 14.58 3.92 6.18
N ALA A 171 14.97 3.59 7.41
CA ALA A 171 14.32 4.08 8.62
C ALA A 171 14.41 5.61 8.75
N GLU A 172 15.59 6.18 8.51
CA GLU A 172 15.80 7.64 8.51
C GLU A 172 14.95 8.34 7.43
N GLU A 173 14.92 7.78 6.21
CA GLU A 173 14.10 8.30 5.11
C GLU A 173 12.59 8.23 5.45
N LEU A 174 12.11 7.10 5.98
CA LEU A 174 10.71 6.92 6.37
C LEU A 174 10.32 7.92 7.47
N LYS A 175 11.13 8.06 8.52
CA LYS A 175 10.89 9.03 9.61
C LYS A 175 10.82 10.47 9.08
N GLY A 176 11.75 10.84 8.19
CA GLY A 176 11.76 12.17 7.57
C GLY A 176 10.53 12.46 6.70
N GLN A 177 10.11 11.48 5.89
CA GLN A 177 8.90 11.59 5.07
C GLN A 177 7.63 11.66 5.94
N MET A 178 7.51 10.81 6.95
CA MET A 178 6.36 10.76 7.85
C MET A 178 6.16 12.07 8.61
N ALA A 179 7.22 12.66 9.17
CA ALA A 179 7.12 13.95 9.87
C ALA A 179 6.64 15.08 8.95
N THR A 180 7.21 15.16 7.75
CA THR A 180 6.82 16.17 6.75
C THR A 180 5.39 15.96 6.25
N ALA A 181 5.03 14.72 5.97
CA ALA A 181 3.71 14.35 5.47
C ALA A 181 2.63 14.59 6.51
N ARG A 182 2.86 14.24 7.78
CA ARG A 182 1.92 14.52 8.87
C ARG A 182 1.63 16.01 8.97
N ALA A 183 2.65 16.86 8.98
CA ALA A 183 2.48 18.31 9.06
C ALA A 183 1.63 18.86 7.90
N LYS A 184 1.70 18.27 6.70
CA LYS A 184 0.86 18.64 5.55
C LYS A 184 -0.55 18.06 5.66
N CYS A 185 -0.68 16.81 6.11
CA CYS A 185 -1.96 16.12 6.27
C CYS A 185 -2.85 16.82 7.30
N VAL A 186 -2.28 17.16 8.45
CA VAL A 186 -2.98 17.92 9.51
C VAL A 186 -3.46 19.28 9.03
N LYS A 187 -2.69 19.98 8.20
CA LYS A 187 -3.10 21.28 7.63
C LYS A 187 -4.32 21.20 6.72
N VAL A 188 -4.63 20.04 6.15
CA VAL A 188 -5.79 19.81 5.28
C VAL A 188 -6.89 19.01 5.98
N GLY A 189 -6.83 18.88 7.31
CA GLY A 189 -7.85 18.20 8.11
C GLY A 189 -7.68 16.69 8.27
N GLY A 190 -6.54 16.13 7.84
CA GLY A 190 -6.20 14.72 8.08
C GLY A 190 -5.44 14.49 9.39
N GLU A 191 -5.35 13.25 9.84
CA GLU A 191 -4.71 12.88 11.11
C GLU A 191 -3.23 12.50 10.96
N GLY A 192 -2.86 12.03 9.76
CA GLY A 192 -1.50 11.63 9.49
C GLY A 192 -1.36 10.84 8.20
N LEU A 193 -0.17 10.26 8.04
CA LEU A 193 0.18 9.37 6.95
C LEU A 193 0.51 8.00 7.53
N LEU A 194 -0.08 6.95 6.96
CA LEU A 194 0.34 5.57 7.19
C LEU A 194 1.13 5.04 6.00
N TYR A 195 2.03 4.10 6.27
CA TYR A 195 2.77 3.37 5.25
C TYR A 195 2.47 1.88 5.33
N VAL A 196 2.39 1.26 4.15
CA VAL A 196 2.21 -0.18 4.00
C VAL A 196 3.29 -0.74 3.09
N LEU A 197 4.01 -1.75 3.56
CA LEU A 197 4.92 -2.54 2.74
C LEU A 197 4.22 -3.82 2.31
N VAL A 198 3.89 -3.94 1.03
CA VAL A 198 3.39 -5.20 0.47
C VAL A 198 4.57 -5.97 -0.11
N GLN A 199 4.89 -7.14 0.45
CA GLN A 199 6.05 -7.94 0.05
C GLN A 199 5.60 -9.25 -0.60
N CYS A 200 6.09 -9.53 -1.80
CA CYS A 200 5.92 -10.81 -2.47
C CYS A 200 7.06 -11.76 -2.07
N LEU A 201 6.74 -12.81 -1.33
CA LEU A 201 7.74 -13.66 -0.68
C LEU A 201 8.51 -14.56 -1.69
N ASP A 202 7.84 -15.06 -2.72
CA ASP A 202 8.44 -15.93 -3.74
C ASP A 202 9.26 -15.21 -4.81
N THR A 203 8.95 -13.94 -5.12
CA THR A 203 9.71 -13.14 -6.10
C THR A 203 10.65 -12.12 -5.45
N SER A 204 10.56 -11.95 -4.12
CA SER A 204 11.31 -10.97 -3.32
C SER A 204 11.13 -9.52 -3.77
N VAL A 205 10.05 -9.21 -4.50
CA VAL A 205 9.70 -7.83 -4.86
C VAL A 205 8.77 -7.24 -3.82
N ALA A 206 8.84 -5.93 -3.61
CA ALA A 206 7.99 -5.25 -2.64
C ALA A 206 7.48 -3.92 -3.18
N ASN A 207 6.33 -3.47 -2.67
CA ASN A 207 5.73 -2.19 -3.02
C ASN A 207 5.35 -1.43 -1.75
N MET A 208 5.90 -0.22 -1.60
CA MET A 208 5.59 0.68 -0.48
C MET A 208 4.48 1.66 -0.88
N ILE A 209 3.43 1.71 -0.08
CA ILE A 209 2.24 2.54 -0.29
C ILE A 209 2.16 3.55 0.86
N GLY A 210 1.88 4.81 0.54
CA GLY A 210 1.53 5.84 1.52
C GLY A 210 0.08 6.26 1.35
N SER A 211 -0.65 6.42 2.46
CA SER A 211 -2.03 6.91 2.45
C SER A 211 -2.27 7.85 3.62
N GLY A 212 -2.83 9.02 3.32
CA GLY A 212 -3.39 9.90 4.35
C GLY A 212 -4.64 9.24 4.92
N PHE A 213 -4.93 9.52 6.19
CA PHE A 213 -6.10 8.99 6.88
C PHE A 213 -6.74 10.07 7.77
N THR A 214 -8.02 9.86 8.08
CA THR A 214 -8.77 10.59 9.11
C THR A 214 -9.31 9.56 10.13
N GLN A 215 -9.66 9.98 11.34
CA GLN A 215 -10.34 9.05 12.27
C GLN A 215 -11.70 8.59 11.75
N GLU A 216 -12.45 9.49 11.10
CA GLU A 216 -13.75 9.17 10.49
C GLU A 216 -13.64 8.03 9.47
N THR A 217 -12.74 8.14 8.50
CA THR A 217 -12.52 7.09 7.47
C THR A 217 -12.11 5.75 8.06
N ILE A 218 -11.40 5.74 9.20
CA ILE A 218 -11.00 4.49 9.86
C ILE A 218 -12.18 3.88 10.62
N LEU A 219 -12.96 4.69 11.33
CA LEU A 219 -14.07 4.23 12.13
C LEU A 219 -15.24 3.73 11.28
N GLU A 220 -15.51 4.36 10.14
CA GLU A 220 -16.53 3.91 9.16
C GLU A 220 -16.25 2.49 8.66
N GLU A 221 -14.98 2.13 8.54
CA GLU A 221 -14.52 0.87 7.93
C GLU A 221 -14.06 -0.18 8.96
N TYR A 222 -14.11 0.14 10.26
CA TYR A 222 -13.62 -0.74 11.31
C TYR A 222 -14.59 -1.91 11.54
N GLU A 223 -14.05 -3.13 11.49
CA GLU A 223 -14.73 -4.36 11.86
C GLU A 223 -13.86 -5.14 12.84
N GLU A 224 -14.44 -5.80 13.86
CA GLU A 224 -13.64 -6.59 14.84
C GLU A 224 -12.79 -7.67 14.16
N ASN A 225 -13.32 -8.27 13.09
CA ASN A 225 -12.66 -9.27 12.25
C ASN A 225 -11.98 -8.67 11.01
N TRP A 226 -11.56 -7.40 11.07
CA TRP A 226 -10.94 -6.66 9.94
C TRP A 226 -9.86 -7.46 9.19
N LYS A 227 -9.07 -8.28 9.89
CA LYS A 227 -7.97 -9.04 9.28
C LYS A 227 -8.48 -10.12 8.35
N GLU A 228 -9.51 -10.85 8.77
CA GLU A 228 -10.16 -11.90 7.96
C GLU A 228 -10.86 -11.28 6.75
N VAL A 229 -11.54 -10.15 6.97
CA VAL A 229 -12.21 -9.37 5.92
C VAL A 229 -11.20 -8.86 4.90
N ALA A 230 -10.08 -8.28 5.34
CA ALA A 230 -9.02 -7.79 4.47
C ALA A 230 -8.38 -8.91 3.66
N LEU A 231 -8.00 -10.03 4.30
CA LEU A 231 -7.44 -11.19 3.62
C LEU A 231 -8.43 -11.76 2.59
N LYS A 232 -9.72 -11.83 2.92
CA LYS A 232 -10.77 -12.24 1.98
C LYS A 232 -10.84 -11.31 0.78
N ARG A 233 -10.93 -9.99 1.00
CA ARG A 233 -11.02 -8.98 -0.07
C ARG A 233 -9.82 -9.07 -1.02
N LEU A 234 -8.60 -9.14 -0.47
CA LEU A 234 -7.36 -9.30 -1.24
C LEU A 234 -7.32 -10.61 -2.03
N ASN A 235 -7.71 -11.74 -1.41
CA ASN A 235 -7.58 -13.07 -1.99
C ASN A 235 -8.66 -13.42 -3.02
N GLU A 236 -9.86 -12.87 -2.85
CA GLU A 236 -11.00 -13.06 -3.76
C GLU A 236 -11.07 -11.99 -4.87
N GLY A 237 -10.16 -11.01 -4.85
CA GLY A 237 -10.11 -9.93 -5.83
C GLY A 237 -11.28 -8.97 -5.72
N ILE A 238 -11.78 -8.73 -4.50
CA ILE A 238 -12.82 -7.74 -4.21
C ILE A 238 -12.15 -6.36 -4.20
N MET A 239 -12.46 -5.54 -5.20
CA MET A 239 -12.02 -4.15 -5.27
C MET A 239 -13.14 -3.25 -4.74
N LEU A 240 -12.79 -2.33 -3.85
CA LEU A 240 -13.65 -1.22 -3.41
C LEU A 240 -13.20 0.07 -4.11
#